data_AF-A0A838FIY4-F1
#
_entry.id   AF-A0A838FIY4-F1
#
_cell.length_a   1.000
_cell.length_b   1.000
_cell.length_c   1.000
_cell.angle_alpha   90.00
_cell.angle_beta   90.00
_cell.angle_gamma   90.00
#
_symmetry.space_group_name_H-M   'P 1'
#
loop_
_entity.id
_entity.type
_entity.pdbx_description
1 polymer ?
#
loop_
_entity_poly.entity_id
_entity_poly.type
_entity_poly.pdbx_seq_one_letter_code
_entity_poly.pdbx_strand_id
1 'polypeptide(L)'
;MTAAQIVVVDRGQLIGFSFDDLLRYHGPTSPGGVAHSFKVLERALPLLEPDGHAERREIVVRTAFGGPGARDAFELVTRAVTEGRYVVDAALERPER
;
A
#
# COMPACT_ATOMS: atom_id res chain seq x y z
N MET A 1 -15.76 14.05 11.79
CA MET A 1 -14.41 13.58 11.45
C MET A 1 -14.50 12.85 10.14
N THR A 2 -13.76 13.28 9.12
CA THR A 2 -13.62 12.47 7.90
C THR A 2 -12.82 11.21 8.23
N ALA A 3 -13.21 10.07 7.66
CA ALA A 3 -12.44 8.83 7.83
C ALA A 3 -11.03 9.02 7.24
N ALA A 4 -10.02 8.37 7.83
CA ALA A 4 -8.65 8.43 7.31
C ALA A 4 -8.59 7.81 5.91
N GLN A 5 -7.90 8.49 4.99
CA GLN A 5 -7.76 8.07 3.59
C GLN A 5 -6.30 8.16 3.16
N ILE A 6 -5.89 7.18 2.34
CA ILE A 6 -4.67 7.26 1.55
C ILE A 6 -5.00 7.99 0.25
N VAL A 7 -4.24 9.02 -0.08
CA VAL A 7 -4.42 9.78 -1.33
C VAL A 7 -3.15 9.69 -2.16
N VAL A 8 -3.31 9.34 -3.44
CA VAL A 8 -2.25 9.22 -4.45
C VAL A 8 -2.66 9.92 -5.74
N VAL A 9 -1.68 10.23 -6.58
CA VAL A 9 -1.91 10.67 -7.96
C VAL A 9 -1.95 9.46 -8.89
N ASP A 10 -2.87 9.46 -9.86
CA ASP A 10 -2.95 8.51 -10.95
C ASP A 10 -3.14 9.32 -12.25
N ARG A 11 -2.06 9.48 -13.02
CA ARG A 11 -2.09 10.23 -14.30
C ARG A 11 -2.64 11.65 -14.13
N GLY A 12 -2.17 12.34 -13.09
CA GLY A 12 -2.57 13.71 -12.76
C GLY A 12 -3.93 13.84 -12.08
N GLN A 13 -4.61 12.75 -11.75
CA GLN A 13 -5.87 12.75 -10.98
C GLN A 13 -5.62 12.29 -9.55
N LEU A 14 -6.24 12.95 -8.58
CA LEU A 14 -6.22 12.51 -7.18
C LEU A 14 -7.21 11.38 -6.97
N ILE A 15 -6.76 10.29 -6.34
CA ILE A 15 -7.60 9.17 -5.96
C ILE A 15 -7.39 8.88 -4.47
N GLY A 16 -8.49 8.82 -3.73
CA GLY A 16 -8.51 8.48 -2.30
C GLY A 16 -9.00 7.06 -2.06
N PHE A 17 -8.37 6.37 -1.11
CA PHE A 17 -8.74 5.02 -0.67
C PHE A 17 -8.89 5.00 0.86
N SER A 18 -10.06 4.57 1.33
CA SER A 18 -10.29 4.32 2.75
C SER A 18 -9.86 2.90 3.14
N PHE A 19 -9.68 2.65 4.44
CA PHE A 19 -9.42 1.30 4.94
C PHE A 19 -10.53 0.31 4.55
N ASP A 20 -11.79 0.75 4.54
CA ASP A 20 -12.91 -0.09 4.12
C ASP A 20 -12.83 -0.47 2.63
N ASP A 21 -12.31 0.40 1.77
CA ASP A 21 -12.12 0.08 0.34
C ASP A 21 -11.08 -1.03 0.16
N LEU A 22 -10.01 -0.98 0.95
CA LEU A 22 -9.00 -2.03 0.98
C LEU A 22 -9.58 -3.35 1.49
N LEU A 23 -10.40 -3.33 2.54
CA LEU A 23 -11.09 -4.53 3.03
C LEU A 23 -12.06 -5.10 1.99
N ARG A 24 -12.79 -4.25 1.27
CA ARG A 24 -13.71 -4.68 0.20
C ARG A 24 -12.96 -5.31 -0.97
N TYR A 25 -11.80 -4.77 -1.35
CA TYR A 25 -10.99 -5.33 -2.42
C TYR A 25 -10.37 -6.68 -2.03
N HIS A 26 -9.86 -6.81 -0.80
CA HIS A 26 -9.21 -8.05 -0.34
C HIS A 26 -10.22 -9.17 -0.01
N GLY A 27 -11.34 -8.83 0.62
CA GLY A 27 -12.31 -9.78 1.16
C GLY A 27 -12.13 -10.09 2.65
N PRO A 28 -12.86 -11.09 3.18
CA PRO A 28 -13.10 -11.23 4.63
C PRO A 28 -11.92 -11.82 5.43
N THR A 29 -10.86 -12.28 4.77
CA THR A 29 -9.75 -12.97 5.44
C THR A 29 -8.56 -12.02 5.65
N SER A 30 -7.57 -12.43 6.46
CA SER A 30 -6.29 -11.73 6.63
C SER A 30 -6.33 -10.19 6.85
N PRO A 31 -7.27 -9.63 7.64
CA PRO A 31 -7.41 -8.18 7.80
C PRO A 31 -6.18 -7.51 8.43
N GLY A 32 -5.37 -8.26 9.19
CA GLY A 32 -4.11 -7.78 9.74
C GLY A 32 -3.10 -7.37 8.66
N GLY A 33 -3.04 -8.10 7.54
CA GLY A 33 -2.18 -7.73 6.41
C GLY A 33 -2.66 -6.44 5.72
N VAL A 34 -3.98 -6.28 5.60
CA VAL A 34 -4.59 -5.06 5.06
C VAL A 34 -4.26 -3.85 5.95
N ALA A 35 -4.45 -3.99 7.26
CA ALA A 35 -4.16 -2.95 8.23
C ALA A 35 -2.68 -2.57 8.25
N HIS A 36 -1.79 -3.57 8.13
CA HIS A 36 -0.36 -3.35 8.04
C HIS A 36 0.01 -2.47 6.84
N SER A 37 -0.41 -2.85 5.63
CA SER A 37 -0.13 -2.06 4.42
C SER A 37 -0.75 -0.67 4.45
N PHE A 38 -1.98 -0.52 4.97
CA PHE A 38 -2.62 0.78 5.11
C PHE A 38 -1.75 1.73 5.97
N LYS A 39 -1.27 1.25 7.12
CA LYS A 39 -0.40 2.04 8.01
C LYS A 39 0.97 2.32 7.40
N VAL A 40 1.53 1.37 6.64
CA VAL A 40 2.78 1.60 5.90
C VAL A 40 2.59 2.72 4.89
N LEU A 41 1.53 2.69 4.09
CA LEU A 41 1.26 3.71 3.07
C LEU A 41 0.98 5.09 3.69
N GLU A 42 0.19 5.17 4.76
CA GLU A 42 -0.02 6.42 5.51
C GLU A 42 1.29 7.06 5.99
N ARG A 43 2.28 6.24 6.33
CA ARG A 43 3.59 6.72 6.82
C ARG A 43 4.58 6.98 5.71
N ALA A 44 4.60 6.15 4.67
CA ALA A 44 5.63 6.17 3.64
C ALA A 44 5.34 7.22 2.57
N LEU A 45 4.09 7.40 2.15
CA LEU A 45 3.77 8.31 1.05
C LEU A 45 4.22 9.76 1.29
N PRO A 46 4.02 10.36 2.49
CA PRO A 46 4.52 11.71 2.78
C PRO A 46 6.05 11.80 2.82
N LEU A 47 6.77 10.67 2.97
CA LEU A 47 8.23 10.64 2.90
C LEU A 47 8.74 10.53 1.47
N LEU A 48 7.94 9.98 0.56
CA LEU A 48 8.28 9.87 -0.86
C LEU A 48 7.99 11.18 -1.60
N GLU A 49 6.89 11.86 -1.25
CA GLU A 49 6.48 13.14 -1.84
C GLU A 49 6.05 14.13 -0.75
N PRO A 50 7.00 14.88 -0.14
CA PRO A 50 6.71 15.76 1.00
C PRO A 50 5.82 16.96 0.66
N ASP A 51 5.87 17.44 -0.57
CA ASP A 51 5.17 18.66 -1.01
C ASP A 51 3.84 18.37 -1.71
N GLY A 52 3.38 17.10 -1.70
CA GLY A 52 2.16 16.70 -2.39
C GLY A 52 1.74 15.25 -2.18
N HIS A 53 1.30 14.62 -3.27
CA HIS A 53 0.85 13.23 -3.29
C HIS A 53 1.66 12.44 -4.31
N ALA A 54 2.19 11.28 -3.92
CA ALA A 54 2.99 10.45 -4.81
C ALA A 54 2.17 9.91 -6.00
N GLU A 55 2.79 9.86 -7.19
CA GLU A 55 2.22 9.16 -8.35
C GLU A 55 2.32 7.65 -8.14
N ARG A 56 1.16 6.99 -8.07
CA ARG A 56 1.04 5.59 -7.69
C ARG A 56 1.85 4.65 -8.60
N ARG A 57 2.02 5.00 -9.87
CA ARG A 57 2.78 4.18 -10.85
C ARG A 57 4.30 4.31 -10.74
N GLU A 58 4.78 5.27 -9.97
CA GLU A 58 6.21 5.42 -9.70
C GLU A 58 6.66 4.68 -8.43
N ILE A 59 5.71 4.22 -7.62
CA ILE A 59 5.98 3.54 -6.35
C ILE A 59 6.47 2.11 -6.57
N VAL A 60 7.65 1.77 -6.08
CA VAL A 60 8.14 0.38 -6.06
C VAL A 60 8.01 -0.17 -4.65
N VAL A 61 7.48 -1.39 -4.51
CA VAL A 61 7.30 -2.05 -3.21
C VAL A 61 8.23 -3.26 -3.12
N ARG A 62 9.12 -3.24 -2.13
CA ARG A 62 9.94 -4.39 -1.74
C ARG A 62 9.68 -4.69 -0.28
N THR A 63 9.28 -5.91 0.04
CA THR A 63 8.89 -6.28 1.40
C THR A 63 9.25 -7.72 1.72
N ALA A 64 9.64 -8.01 2.96
CA ALA A 64 9.72 -9.39 3.45
C ALA A 64 8.34 -9.96 3.81
N PHE A 65 7.33 -9.12 3.98
CA PHE A 65 6.01 -9.54 4.43
C PHE A 65 5.17 -10.10 3.27
N GLY A 66 5.00 -11.42 3.22
CA GLY A 66 4.28 -12.14 2.16
C GLY A 66 2.77 -12.32 2.36
N GLY A 67 2.14 -11.64 3.33
CA GLY A 67 0.72 -11.84 3.65
C GLY A 67 -0.23 -11.38 2.53
N PRO A 68 -1.29 -12.15 2.19
CA PRO A 68 -2.16 -11.85 1.03
C PRO A 68 -2.91 -10.52 1.19
N GLY A 69 -3.39 -10.19 2.39
CA GLY A 69 -4.05 -8.90 2.65
C GLY A 69 -3.13 -7.70 2.45
N ALA A 70 -1.82 -7.86 2.70
CA ALA A 70 -0.88 -6.79 2.45
C ALA A 70 -0.63 -6.60 0.95
N ARG A 71 -0.46 -7.70 0.21
CA ARG A 71 -0.31 -7.67 -1.25
C ARG A 71 -1.48 -6.97 -1.92
N ASP A 72 -2.71 -7.30 -1.53
CA ASP A 72 -3.92 -6.72 -2.13
C ASP A 72 -4.10 -5.25 -1.78
N ALA A 73 -3.78 -4.86 -0.54
CA ALA A 73 -3.78 -3.45 -0.14
C ALA A 73 -2.75 -2.63 -0.94
N PHE A 74 -1.54 -3.14 -1.15
CA PHE A 74 -0.56 -2.48 -2.00
C PHE A 74 -1.01 -2.44 -3.46
N GLU A 75 -1.61 -3.51 -4.00
CA GLU A 75 -2.12 -3.52 -5.37
C GLU A 75 -3.21 -2.45 -5.56
N LEU A 76 -4.21 -2.39 -4.69
CA LEU A 76 -5.32 -1.45 -4.80
C LEU A 76 -4.83 -0.01 -4.89
N VAL A 77 -3.86 0.37 -4.04
CA VAL A 77 -3.34 1.74 -3.97
C VAL A 77 -2.30 2.02 -5.06
N THR A 78 -1.38 1.09 -5.34
CA THR A 78 -0.16 1.39 -6.11
C THR A 78 -0.11 0.77 -7.53
N ARG A 79 -0.98 -0.19 -7.85
CA ARG A 79 -0.86 -1.07 -9.05
C ARG A 79 0.45 -1.87 -9.12
N ALA A 80 1.27 -1.87 -8.07
CA ALA A 80 2.61 -2.42 -8.14
C ALA A 80 2.62 -3.94 -8.38
N VAL A 81 1.54 -4.68 -8.02
CA VAL A 81 1.51 -6.12 -8.26
C VAL A 81 1.24 -6.39 -9.74
N THR A 82 0.17 -5.83 -10.29
CA THR A 82 -0.21 -6.04 -11.69
C THR A 82 0.85 -5.48 -12.66
N GLU A 83 1.50 -4.37 -12.30
CA GLU A 83 2.50 -3.70 -13.13
C GLU A 83 3.96 -4.12 -12.82
N GLY A 84 4.17 -5.20 -12.07
CA GLY A 84 5.50 -5.81 -11.90
C GLY A 84 6.50 -5.02 -11.04
N ARG A 85 6.01 -4.16 -10.14
CA ARG A 85 6.80 -3.33 -9.20
C ARG A 85 6.68 -3.78 -7.73
N TYR A 86 6.08 -4.94 -7.47
CA TYR A 86 5.94 -5.52 -6.13
C TYR A 86 6.79 -6.79 -6.00
N VAL A 87 7.75 -6.79 -5.08
CA VAL A 87 8.65 -7.92 -4.83
C VAL A 87 8.55 -8.32 -3.35
N VAL A 88 8.26 -9.60 -3.11
CA VAL A 88 8.49 -10.23 -1.80
C VAL A 88 9.94 -10.68 -1.76
N ASP A 89 10.73 -10.07 -0.89
CA ASP A 89 12.17 -10.25 -0.80
C ASP A 89 12.54 -10.75 0.60
N ALA A 90 12.81 -12.06 0.71
CA ALA A 90 13.19 -12.69 1.96
C ALA A 90 14.51 -12.15 2.53
N ALA A 91 15.37 -11.53 1.71
CA ALA A 91 16.59 -10.90 2.22
C ALA A 91 16.32 -9.64 3.07
N LEU A 92 15.08 -9.12 3.04
CA LEU A 92 14.65 -8.02 3.91
C LEU A 92 14.13 -8.51 5.28
N GLU A 93 14.04 -9.82 5.50
CA GLU A 93 13.63 -10.37 6.80
C GLU A 93 14.64 -9.95 7.89
N ARG A 94 14.11 -9.59 9.06
CA ARG A 94 14.91 -9.32 10.26
C ARG A 94 14.46 -10.28 11.36
N PRO A 95 14.90 -11.55 11.32
CA PRO A 95 14.45 -12.60 12.22
C PRO A 95 14.88 -12.38 13.67
N GLU A 96 15.82 -11.48 13.93
CA GLU A 96 16.33 -11.16 15.26
C GLU A 96 16.03 -9.71 15.61
N ARG A 97 15.17 -9.49 16.61
CA ARG A 97 14.96 -8.21 17.28
C ARG A 97 14.59 -8.41 18.74
#